data_AF-A0A966HKE5-F1
#
_entry.id   AF-A0A966HKE5-F1
#
_cell.length_a   1.000
_cell.length_b   1.000
_cell.length_c   1.000
_cell.angle_alpha   90.00
_cell.angle_beta   90.00
_cell.angle_gamma   90.00
#
_symmetry.space_group_name_H-M   'P 1'
#
loop_
_entity.id
_entity.type
_entity.pdbx_description
1 polymer ?
#
loop_
_entity_poly.entity_id
_entity_poly.type
_entity_poly.pdbx_seq_one_letter_code
_entity_poly.pdbx_strand_id
1 'polypeptide(L)' 'ALAAGVPVAAYPVTGPLDILQNTKADCLDWDLKESMKKALNIKKEECKEIAKQYTWENCAKVFLQTASVNLQF' A
#
# COMPACT_ATOMS: atom_id res chain seq x y z
N ALA A 1 0.64 -8.86 -2.91
CA ALA A 1 1.23 -8.45 -4.21
C ALA A 1 2.53 -7.65 -4.01
N LEU A 2 2.46 -6.48 -3.37
CA LEU A 2 3.60 -5.55 -3.24
C LEU A 2 4.86 -6.15 -2.58
N ALA A 3 4.72 -6.93 -1.51
CA ALA A 3 5.85 -7.61 -0.87
C ALA A 3 6.58 -8.60 -1.79
N ALA A 4 5.83 -9.25 -2.70
CA ALA A 4 6.41 -10.11 -3.74
C ALA A 4 7.04 -9.30 -4.90
N GLY A 5 6.88 -7.97 -4.88
CA GLY A 5 7.31 -7.04 -5.92
C GLY A 5 6.39 -7.03 -7.14
N VAL A 6 5.11 -7.37 -6.95
CA VAL A 6 4.13 -7.41 -8.03
C VAL A 6 3.28 -6.13 -7.97
N PRO A 7 3.23 -5.33 -9.05
CA PRO A 7 2.40 -4.12 -9.13
C PRO A 7 0.91 -4.48 -9.15
N VAL A 8 0.06 -3.54 -8.75
CA VAL A 8 -1.38 -3.77 -8.54
C VAL A 8 -2.19 -2.77 -9.36
N ALA A 9 -2.90 -3.26 -10.37
CA ALA A 9 -3.93 -2.47 -11.06
C ALA A 9 -5.26 -2.59 -10.30
N ALA A 10 -5.82 -1.46 -9.86
CA ALA A 10 -7.08 -1.40 -9.13
C ALA A 10 -7.79 -0.06 -9.34
N TYR A 11 -9.04 0.03 -8.89
CA TYR A 11 -9.80 1.28 -8.82
C TYR A 11 -9.33 2.16 -7.65
N PRO A 12 -9.44 3.50 -7.75
CA PRO A 12 -9.10 4.45 -6.69
C PRO A 12 -10.20 4.48 -5.61
N VAL A 13 -10.31 3.40 -4.86
CA VAL A 13 -11.19 3.28 -3.68
C VAL A 13 -10.34 3.17 -2.41
N THR A 14 -10.96 3.24 -1.24
CA THR A 14 -10.29 3.35 0.08
C THR A 14 -9.07 2.43 0.22
N GLY A 15 -9.23 1.12 0.03
CA GLY A 15 -8.11 0.17 0.21
C GLY A 15 -6.89 0.44 -0.68
N PRO A 16 -7.02 0.47 -2.02
CA PRO A 16 -5.91 0.80 -2.90
C PRO A 16 -5.36 2.22 -2.71
N LEU A 17 -6.21 3.22 -2.44
CA LEU A 17 -5.78 4.59 -2.19
C LEU A 17 -4.86 4.67 -0.96
N ASP A 18 -5.26 4.05 0.15
CA ASP A 18 -4.52 4.05 1.42
C ASP A 18 -3.10 3.46 1.29
N ILE A 19 -2.84 2.68 0.24
CA ILE A 19 -1.56 2.00 0.02
C ILE A 19 -0.75 2.64 -1.11
N LEU A 20 -1.40 3.01 -2.22
CA LEU A 20 -0.70 3.36 -3.47
C LEU A 20 -0.72 4.86 -3.75
N GLN A 21 -1.68 5.61 -3.22
CA GLN A 21 -1.81 7.03 -3.55
C GLN A 21 -0.55 7.81 -3.15
N ASN A 22 -0.07 8.68 -4.05
CA ASN A 22 1.16 9.47 -3.86
C ASN A 22 2.46 8.64 -3.76
N THR A 23 2.43 7.37 -4.16
CA THR A 23 3.64 6.54 -4.24
C THR A 23 4.14 6.45 -5.68
N LYS A 24 5.38 5.96 -5.86
CA LYS A 24 5.92 5.67 -7.20
C LYS A 24 5.26 4.47 -7.89
N ALA A 25 4.42 3.71 -7.19
CA ALA A 25 3.62 2.62 -7.76
C ALA A 25 2.15 3.01 -7.94
N ASP A 26 1.79 4.29 -7.78
CA ASP A 26 0.44 4.76 -8.02
C ASP A 26 0.09 4.58 -9.50
N CYS A 27 -0.83 3.67 -9.75
CA CYS A 27 -1.37 3.37 -11.06
C CYS A 27 -2.89 3.37 -11.04
N LEU A 28 -3.51 3.98 -10.03
CA LEU A 28 -4.96 3.93 -9.85
C LEU A 28 -5.66 4.79 -10.90
N ASP A 29 -6.78 4.28 -11.39
CA ASP A 29 -7.63 4.94 -12.38
C ASP A 29 -9.05 4.38 -12.29
N TRP A 30 -10.04 5.21 -12.64
CA TRP A 30 -11.44 4.77 -12.74
C TRP A 30 -11.69 3.91 -13.99
N ASP A 31 -10.77 3.90 -14.95
CA ASP A 31 -10.68 2.87 -15.99
C ASP A 31 -9.64 1.81 -15.62
N LEU A 32 -10.10 0.59 -15.32
CA LEU A 32 -9.21 -0.51 -14.94
C LEU A 32 -8.18 -0.85 -16.04
N LYS A 33 -8.52 -0.63 -17.31
CA LYS A 33 -7.59 -0.84 -18.43
C LYS A 33 -6.42 0.13 -18.36
N GLU A 34 -6.67 1.38 -17.99
CA GLU A 34 -5.61 2.37 -17.78
C GLU A 34 -4.77 2.01 -16.56
N SER A 35 -5.38 1.54 -15.46
CA SER A 35 -4.63 1.04 -14.31
C SER A 35 -3.69 -0.11 -14.67
N MET A 36 -4.16 -1.05 -15.49
CA MET A 36 -3.33 -2.17 -15.97
C MET A 36 -2.14 -1.69 -16.81
N LYS A 37 -2.36 -0.78 -17.76
CA LYS A 37 -1.27 -0.21 -18.59
C LYS A 37 -0.23 0.51 -17.74
N LYS A 38 -0.66 1.31 -16.76
CA LYS A 38 0.23 1.99 -15.82
C LYS A 38 1.01 0.98 -14.99
N ALA A 39 0.34 -0.03 -14.43
CA ALA A 39 0.95 -1.07 -13.59
C ALA A 39 2.06 -1.85 -14.32
N LEU A 40 1.92 -2.13 -15.61
CA LEU A 40 2.96 -2.82 -16.41
C LEU A 40 4.29 -2.06 -16.49
N ASN A 41 4.28 -0.75 -16.26
CA ASN A 41 5.49 0.09 -16.28
C ASN A 41 6.12 0.26 -14.88
N ILE A 42 5.50 -0.26 -13.83
CA ILE A 42 6.00 -0.15 -12.46
C ILE A 42 7.11 -1.18 -12.23
N LYS A 43 8.24 -0.70 -11.69
CA LYS A 43 9.36 -1.55 -11.33
C LYS A 43 9.07 -2.35 -10.06
N LYS A 44 9.61 -3.56 -10.00
CA LYS A 44 9.50 -4.47 -8.85
C LYS A 44 9.98 -3.81 -7.55
N GLU A 45 11.01 -2.99 -7.65
CA GLU A 45 11.65 -2.30 -6.52
C GLU A 45 10.71 -1.28 -5.88
N GLU A 46 9.94 -0.55 -6.69
CA GLU A 46 8.98 0.44 -6.19
C GLU A 46 7.86 -0.24 -5.39
N CYS A 47 7.41 -1.41 -5.83
CA CYS A 47 6.43 -2.22 -5.10
C CYS A 47 6.99 -2.70 -3.75
N LYS A 48 8.25 -3.16 -3.75
CA LYS A 48 8.92 -3.62 -2.53
C LYS A 48 9.20 -2.48 -1.55
N GLU A 49 9.49 -1.28 -2.04
CA GLU A 49 9.72 -0.11 -1.20
C GLU A 49 8.48 0.23 -0.39
N ILE A 50 7.30 0.25 -1.02
CA ILE A 50 6.02 0.47 -0.34
C ILE A 50 5.79 -0.63 0.71
N ALA A 51 6.04 -1.89 0.36
CA ALA A 51 5.80 -3.02 1.24
C ALA A 51 6.63 -2.97 2.56
N LYS A 52 7.78 -2.29 2.58
CA LYS A 52 8.60 -2.14 3.80
C LYS A 52 7.90 -1.38 4.93
N GLN A 53 6.86 -0.60 4.62
CA GLN A 53 6.10 0.12 5.64
C GLN A 53 5.11 -0.80 6.37
N TYR A 54 4.67 -1.87 5.71
CA TYR A 54 3.62 -2.78 6.18
C TYR A 54 4.20 -4.09 6.75
N THR A 55 5.01 -3.98 7.80
CA THR A 55 5.58 -5.14 8.50
C THR A 55 4.74 -5.53 9.72
N TRP A 56 4.93 -6.77 10.19
CA TRP A 56 4.30 -7.24 11.44
C TRP A 56 4.75 -6.42 12.65
N GLU A 57 6.02 -6.03 12.71
CA GLU A 57 6.56 -5.21 13.78
C GLU A 57 5.90 -3.82 13.80
N ASN A 58 5.70 -3.18 12.64
CA ASN A 58 5.02 -1.89 12.56
C ASN A 58 3.54 -2.02 12.93
N CYS A 59 2.86 -3.07 12.47
CA CYS A 59 1.48 -3.37 12.86
C CYS A 59 1.34 -3.54 14.38
N ALA A 60 2.23 -4.32 14.99
CA ALA A 60 2.25 -4.51 16.44
C ALA A 60 2.51 -3.22 17.21
N LYS A 61 3.42 -2.36 16.73
CA LYS A 61 3.67 -1.03 17.33
C LYS A 61 2.43 -0.15 17.30
N VAL A 62 1.75 -0.04 16.15
CA VAL A 62 0.53 0.76 16.01
C VAL A 62 -0.58 0.22 16.91
N PHE A 63 -0.74 -1.10 16.96
CA PHE A 63 -1.72 -1.76 17.84
C PHE A 63 -1.45 -1.44 19.31
N LEU A 64 -0.22 -1.64 19.79
CA LEU A 64 0.15 -1.36 21.19
C LEU A 64 0.01 0.12 21.52
N GLN A 65 0.44 1.04 20.65
CA GLN A 65 0.25 2.47 20.85
C GLN A 65 -1.23 2.83 21.01
N THR A 66 -2.08 2.32 20.11
CA THR A 66 -3.53 2.62 20.14
C THR A 66 -4.21 1.98 21.34
N ALA A 67 -3.84 0.76 21.72
CA ALA A 67 -4.40 0.07 22.87
C ALA A 67 -3.96 0.66 24.21
N SER A 68 -2.72 1.19 24.31
CA SER A 68 -2.16 1.70 25.56
C SER A 68 -2.65 3.10 25.93
N VAL A 69 -3.09 3.91 24.96
CA VAL A 69 -3.65 5.25 25.23
C VAL A 69 -4.97 5.16 26.04
N ASN A 70 -5.67 4.03 25.99
CA ASN A 70 -6.88 3.76 26.78
C ASN A 70 -6.61 3.13 28.15
N LEU A 71 -5.34 3.01 28.59
CA LEU A 71 -4.94 2.45 29.89
C LEU A 71 -4.23 3.49 30.78
N GLN A 72 -4.63 4.75 30.70
CA GLN A 72 -4.31 5.71 31.77
C GLN A 72 -5.29 5.47 32.92
N PHE A 73 -4.81 4.77 33.95
CA PHE A 73 -5.37 4.81 35.31
C PHE A 73 -4.97 6.11 36.00
#